data_AF-A0A5M6CRV4-F1
#
_entry.id   AF-A0A5M6CRV4-F1
#
_cell.length_a   1.000
_cell.length_b   1.000
_cell.length_c   1.000
_cell.angle_alpha   90.00
_cell.angle_beta   90.00
_cell.angle_gamma   90.00
#
_symmetry.space_group_name_H-M   'P 1'
#
loop_
_entity.id
_entity.type
_entity.pdbx_description
1 polymer ?
#
loop_
_entity_poly.entity_id
_entity_poly.type
_entity_poly.pdbx_seq_one_letter_code
_entity_poly.pdbx_strand_id
1 'polypeptide(L)'
;MKKYLLTSWLKIAGIVAASGIGYQNNEIQLVSDNGNALYHYFVANDSLAKYSLDGEPVNDNMPKSTKHDLESFARVDNTWYAFGSGSKENRNVGFMFNKFSKVSTMIDLTGLYDEMKSFSELTADDFNIEAVTTYNEDWLFINRGNGPKNANYIYVVQGKNLTDDFNIYYFEFDLPKINNVQSGFSDATVINNTLYFIATAEDGTSTYNDGVIKGSLFGAIDLKKMKLLFTEKISDTNKFEGITVLEQSKKSAVFALCEDADDAKNNEAIIYKLQVDLKGKIK
;
A
#
# COMPACT_ATOMS: atom_id res chain seq x y z
N MET A 1 26.34 -3.56 12.91
CA MET A 1 25.57 -2.29 12.89
C MET A 1 24.33 -2.51 12.06
N LYS A 2 23.16 -1.98 12.49
CA LYS A 2 21.93 -2.04 11.69
C LYS A 2 22.19 -1.37 10.34
N LYS A 3 21.74 -1.98 9.23
CA LYS A 3 21.92 -1.45 7.86
C LYS A 3 20.82 -0.46 7.47
N TYR A 4 20.03 -0.03 8.45
CA TYR A 4 18.98 0.95 8.31
C TYR A 4 18.90 1.87 9.54
N LEU A 5 18.27 3.02 9.36
CA LEU A 5 17.85 3.94 10.41
C LEU A 5 16.36 4.26 10.20
N LEU A 6 15.55 4.03 11.23
CA LEU A 6 14.12 4.34 11.25
C LEU A 6 13.88 5.48 12.25
N THR A 7 13.28 6.57 11.79
CA THR A 7 13.01 7.77 12.60
C THR A 7 11.65 8.36 12.26
N SER A 8 10.87 8.78 13.25
CA SER A 8 9.69 9.61 13.00
C SER A 8 10.11 10.93 12.33
N TRP A 9 9.32 11.39 11.35
CA TRP A 9 9.60 12.58 10.55
C TRP A 9 8.48 13.62 10.62
N LEU A 10 7.24 13.24 10.33
CA LEU A 10 6.10 14.15 10.32
C LEU A 10 4.94 13.58 11.13
N LYS A 11 4.09 14.48 11.63
CA LYS A 11 2.77 14.17 12.17
C LYS A 11 1.76 15.05 11.46
N ILE A 12 0.80 14.45 10.77
CA ILE A 12 -0.16 15.16 9.93
C ILE A 12 -1.53 14.99 10.57
N ALA A 13 -2.05 16.07 11.14
CA ALA A 13 -3.38 16.08 11.75
C ALA A 13 -4.49 16.04 10.70
N GLY A 14 -5.62 15.43 11.04
CA GLY A 14 -6.80 15.31 10.17
C GLY A 14 -6.78 14.09 9.27
N ILE A 15 -5.94 13.09 9.54
CA ILE A 15 -5.90 11.81 8.83
C ILE A 15 -5.94 10.70 9.88
N VAL A 16 -6.90 9.79 9.75
CA VAL A 16 -7.06 8.58 10.57
C VAL A 16 -6.61 7.40 9.71
N ALA A 17 -5.89 6.43 10.26
CA ALA A 17 -5.53 5.16 9.60
C ALA A 17 -5.05 5.35 8.14
N ALA A 18 -3.83 5.84 7.97
CA ALA A 18 -3.24 6.05 6.65
C ALA A 18 -2.71 4.73 6.09
N SER A 19 -3.25 4.31 4.97
CA SER A 19 -3.12 2.97 4.36
C SER A 19 -2.54 3.01 2.94
N GLY A 20 -1.92 4.13 2.55
CA GLY A 20 -1.24 4.26 1.28
C GLY A 20 -0.63 5.64 1.13
N ILE A 21 0.55 5.72 0.52
CA ILE A 21 1.35 6.94 0.47
C ILE A 21 2.06 7.16 -0.87
N GLY A 22 2.04 8.41 -1.33
CA GLY A 22 2.84 8.91 -2.43
C GLY A 22 3.67 10.12 -2.02
N TYR A 23 4.80 10.33 -2.69
CA TYR A 23 5.61 11.52 -2.53
C TYR A 23 6.10 12.06 -3.89
N GLN A 24 6.04 13.38 -4.04
CA GLN A 24 6.67 14.10 -5.13
C GLN A 24 6.92 15.56 -4.72
N ASN A 25 8.12 16.10 -4.97
CA ASN A 25 8.42 17.54 -4.86
C ASN A 25 8.01 18.18 -3.52
N ASN A 26 8.32 17.57 -2.37
CA ASN A 26 7.89 18.03 -1.04
C ASN A 26 6.38 18.06 -0.81
N GLU A 27 5.63 17.26 -1.57
CA GLU A 27 4.22 17.01 -1.37
C GLU A 27 4.00 15.52 -1.11
N ILE A 28 3.16 15.22 -0.13
CA ILE A 28 2.76 13.86 0.24
C ILE A 28 1.30 13.68 -0.15
N GLN A 29 0.99 12.57 -0.81
CA GLN A 29 -0.38 12.13 -1.06
C GLN A 29 -0.65 10.93 -0.16
N LEU A 30 -1.81 10.89 0.48
CA LEU A 30 -2.22 9.77 1.32
C LEU A 30 -3.66 9.37 0.99
N VAL A 31 -3.97 8.11 1.26
CA VAL A 31 -5.33 7.59 1.36
C VAL A 31 -5.54 6.96 2.74
N SER A 32 -6.78 6.67 3.07
CA SER A 32 -7.16 6.05 4.33
C SER A 32 -8.22 5.00 4.08
N ASP A 33 -8.10 3.87 4.76
CA ASP A 33 -9.06 2.77 4.74
C ASP A 33 -10.44 3.19 5.29
N ASN A 34 -10.46 4.22 6.13
CA ASN A 34 -11.63 4.70 6.87
C ASN A 34 -12.42 5.78 6.15
N GLY A 35 -11.88 6.38 5.08
CA GLY A 35 -12.51 7.53 4.42
C GLY A 35 -12.68 7.40 2.91
N ASN A 36 -13.28 8.44 2.32
CA ASN A 36 -13.43 8.61 0.87
C ASN A 36 -12.55 9.74 0.31
N ALA A 37 -11.51 10.14 1.03
CA ALA A 37 -10.67 11.28 0.66
C ALA A 37 -9.31 10.84 0.12
N LEU A 38 -8.85 11.61 -0.87
CA LEU A 38 -7.44 11.79 -1.13
C LEU A 38 -6.94 12.97 -0.29
N TYR A 39 -5.92 12.70 0.51
CA TYR A 39 -5.23 13.68 1.33
C TYR A 39 -3.98 14.17 0.59
N HIS A 40 -3.81 15.49 0.51
CA HIS A 40 -2.66 16.11 -0.14
C HIS A 40 -2.00 17.07 0.84
N TYR A 41 -0.88 16.62 1.42
CA TYR A 41 -0.12 17.36 2.41
C TYR A 41 1.09 18.05 1.77
N PHE A 42 1.21 19.34 2.03
CA PHE A 42 2.27 20.19 1.51
C PHE A 42 3.31 20.40 2.63
N VAL A 43 4.46 19.74 2.52
CA VAL A 43 5.48 19.71 3.60
C VAL A 43 6.04 21.12 3.87
N ALA A 44 6.17 21.95 2.84
CA ALA A 44 6.80 23.26 2.95
C ALA A 44 5.97 24.30 3.73
N ASN A 45 4.65 24.14 3.78
CA ASN A 45 3.74 25.10 4.40
C ASN A 45 2.89 24.51 5.53
N ASP A 46 3.14 23.24 5.88
CA ASP A 46 2.41 22.50 6.91
C ASP A 46 0.88 22.59 6.74
N SER A 47 0.41 22.27 5.53
CA SER A 47 -1.02 22.33 5.20
C SER A 47 -1.53 21.06 4.56
N LEU A 48 -2.79 20.73 4.88
CA LEU A 48 -3.49 19.56 4.38
C LEU A 48 -4.71 19.99 3.54
N ALA A 49 -4.73 19.57 2.28
CA ALA A 49 -5.93 19.60 1.46
C ALA A 49 -6.58 18.21 1.41
N LYS A 50 -7.91 18.17 1.31
CA LYS A 50 -8.68 16.93 1.13
C LYS A 50 -9.54 17.05 -0.12
N TYR A 51 -9.56 16.00 -0.92
CA TYR A 51 -10.39 15.90 -2.11
C TYR A 51 -11.26 14.65 -2.03
N SER A 52 -12.55 14.80 -2.29
CA SER A 52 -13.45 13.65 -2.39
C SER A 52 -13.08 12.81 -3.61
N LEU A 53 -13.01 11.49 -3.42
CA LEU A 53 -12.76 10.52 -4.48
C LEU A 53 -14.04 10.01 -5.14
N ASP A 54 -15.13 9.90 -4.38
CA ASP A 54 -16.40 9.33 -4.84
C ASP A 54 -17.48 10.37 -5.19
N GLY A 55 -17.19 11.66 -5.02
CA GLY A 55 -18.11 12.77 -5.30
C GLY A 55 -19.02 13.13 -4.12
N GLU A 56 -19.02 12.33 -3.05
CA GLU A 56 -19.73 12.63 -1.82
C GLU A 56 -18.89 13.56 -0.93
N PRO A 57 -19.49 14.27 0.05
CA PRO A 57 -18.74 15.04 1.02
C PRO A 57 -17.66 14.19 1.70
N VAL A 58 -16.47 14.77 1.90
CA VAL A 58 -15.36 14.10 2.58
C VAL A 58 -15.80 13.65 3.97
N ASN A 59 -15.64 12.36 4.23
CA ASN A 59 -15.86 11.73 5.52
C ASN A 59 -14.63 10.87 5.84
N ASP A 60 -13.93 11.22 6.93
CA ASP A 60 -12.72 10.53 7.38
C ASP A 60 -13.01 9.27 8.21
N ASN A 61 -14.29 8.97 8.49
CA ASN A 61 -14.72 7.82 9.28
C ASN A 61 -16.06 7.26 8.78
N MET A 62 -16.00 6.63 7.62
CA MET A 62 -17.13 5.95 7.00
C MET A 62 -17.46 4.63 7.71
N PRO A 63 -18.75 4.24 7.78
CA PRO A 63 -19.15 2.94 8.31
C PRO A 63 -18.47 1.78 7.57
N LYS A 64 -18.04 0.73 8.30
CA LYS A 64 -17.43 -0.49 7.74
C LYS A 64 -18.24 -1.15 6.61
N SER A 65 -19.57 -0.97 6.59
CA SER A 65 -20.48 -1.50 5.56
C SER A 65 -20.49 -0.71 4.26
N THR A 66 -19.98 0.52 4.26
CA THR A 66 -20.02 1.43 3.10
C THR A 66 -18.65 1.97 2.72
N LYS A 67 -17.63 1.87 3.59
CA LYS A 67 -16.27 2.35 3.29
C LYS A 67 -15.67 1.59 2.10
N HIS A 68 -14.99 2.32 1.23
CA HIS A 68 -14.30 1.77 0.05
C HIS A 68 -13.06 0.95 0.42
N ASP A 69 -12.55 1.12 1.66
CA ASP A 69 -11.40 0.38 2.17
C ASP A 69 -10.18 0.62 1.28
N LEU A 70 -9.81 1.90 1.13
CA LEU A 70 -8.71 2.32 0.26
C LEU A 70 -7.38 1.91 0.89
N GLU A 71 -6.82 0.80 0.45
CA GLU A 71 -5.61 0.18 1.03
C GLU A 71 -4.36 0.36 0.16
N SER A 72 -4.44 1.15 -0.91
CA SER A 72 -3.27 1.38 -1.75
C SER A 72 -3.34 2.65 -2.57
N PHE A 73 -2.16 3.19 -2.87
CA PHE A 73 -1.98 4.40 -3.64
C PHE A 73 -0.88 4.23 -4.71
N ALA A 74 -1.16 4.67 -5.93
CA ALA A 74 -0.19 4.68 -7.02
C ALA A 74 -0.17 6.03 -7.75
N ARG A 75 0.97 6.35 -8.36
CA ARG A 75 1.13 7.54 -9.21
C ARG A 75 1.61 7.14 -10.59
N VAL A 76 0.84 7.49 -11.62
CA VAL A 76 1.20 7.33 -13.02
C VAL A 76 1.07 8.69 -13.70
N ASP A 77 2.21 9.24 -14.14
CA ASP A 77 2.31 10.56 -14.76
C ASP A 77 1.66 11.71 -13.95
N ASN A 78 0.48 12.13 -14.39
CA ASN A 78 -0.30 13.23 -13.83
C ASN A 78 -1.56 12.76 -13.09
N THR A 79 -1.70 11.45 -12.93
CA THR A 79 -2.85 10.82 -12.29
C THR A 79 -2.40 10.12 -11.02
N TRP A 80 -3.18 10.32 -9.97
CA TRP A 80 -3.07 9.62 -8.70
C TRP A 80 -4.19 8.60 -8.62
N TYR A 81 -3.85 7.39 -8.18
CA TYR A 81 -4.77 6.28 -8.10
C TYR A 81 -4.90 5.85 -6.65
N ALA A 82 -6.13 5.58 -6.24
CA ALA A 82 -6.45 4.94 -4.97
C ALA A 82 -7.26 3.68 -5.28
N PHE A 83 -6.95 2.56 -4.61
CA PHE A 83 -7.66 1.30 -4.85
C PHE A 83 -8.23 0.74 -3.57
N GLY A 84 -9.48 0.27 -3.65
CA GLY A 84 -10.12 -0.51 -2.60
C GLY A 84 -9.52 -1.91 -2.51
N SER A 85 -9.59 -2.50 -1.34
CA SER A 85 -8.96 -3.80 -1.05
C SER A 85 -9.54 -5.00 -1.80
N GLY A 86 -10.75 -4.87 -2.35
CA GLY A 86 -11.45 -5.95 -3.06
C GLY A 86 -11.94 -7.12 -2.18
N SER A 87 -11.78 -7.01 -0.85
CA SER A 87 -12.23 -8.02 0.11
C SER A 87 -13.75 -8.10 0.27
N LYS A 88 -14.48 -7.11 -0.25
CA LYS A 88 -15.96 -7.06 -0.34
C LYS A 88 -16.38 -6.40 -1.64
N GLU A 89 -17.61 -6.66 -2.08
CA GLU A 89 -18.16 -6.11 -3.32
C GLU A 89 -18.05 -4.58 -3.41
N ASN A 90 -18.37 -3.86 -2.33
CA ASN A 90 -18.27 -2.39 -2.29
C ASN A 90 -16.82 -1.85 -2.23
N ARG A 91 -15.82 -2.74 -2.24
CA ARG A 91 -14.38 -2.43 -2.23
C ARG A 91 -13.71 -2.78 -3.56
N ASN A 92 -14.48 -3.29 -4.54
CA ASN A 92 -14.03 -3.57 -5.90
C ASN A 92 -13.96 -2.28 -6.76
N VAL A 93 -13.24 -1.28 -6.25
CA VAL A 93 -13.27 0.08 -6.80
C VAL A 93 -11.85 0.64 -6.87
N GLY A 94 -11.56 1.36 -7.96
CA GLY A 94 -10.42 2.27 -8.05
C GLY A 94 -10.87 3.70 -8.28
N PHE A 95 -10.03 4.67 -7.97
CA PHE A 95 -10.28 6.08 -8.25
C PHE A 95 -9.10 6.68 -9.01
N MET A 96 -9.37 7.29 -10.16
CA MET A 96 -8.42 8.08 -10.93
C MET A 96 -8.59 9.56 -10.60
N PHE A 97 -7.60 10.14 -9.94
CA PHE A 97 -7.60 11.55 -9.60
C PHE A 97 -6.59 12.32 -10.46
N ASN A 98 -7.08 13.25 -11.29
CA ASN A 98 -6.21 14.10 -12.09
C ASN A 98 -5.63 15.23 -11.22
N LYS A 99 -4.30 15.30 -11.09
CA LYS A 99 -3.65 16.24 -10.16
C LYS A 99 -3.83 17.72 -10.54
N PHE A 100 -4.20 18.04 -11.77
CA PHE A 100 -4.38 19.41 -12.25
C PHE A 100 -5.85 19.85 -12.20
N SER A 101 -6.75 19.07 -12.81
CA SER A 101 -8.18 19.40 -12.82
C SER A 101 -8.87 19.11 -11.49
N LYS A 102 -8.24 18.31 -10.62
CA LYS A 102 -8.79 17.83 -9.35
C LYS A 102 -10.09 17.03 -9.53
N VAL A 103 -10.29 16.47 -10.72
CA VAL A 103 -11.42 15.59 -11.05
C VAL A 103 -11.05 14.16 -10.66
N SER A 104 -11.95 13.51 -9.92
CA SER A 104 -11.91 12.07 -9.64
C SER A 104 -12.82 11.31 -10.59
N THR A 105 -12.42 10.12 -11.00
CA THR A 105 -13.25 9.19 -11.78
C THR A 105 -13.13 7.81 -11.17
N MET A 106 -14.28 7.22 -10.83
CA MET A 106 -14.35 5.86 -10.32
C MET A 106 -14.09 4.84 -11.45
N ILE A 107 -13.34 3.78 -11.11
CA ILE A 107 -13.10 2.60 -11.93
C ILE A 107 -13.78 1.43 -11.23
N ASP A 108 -14.64 0.70 -11.94
CA ASP A 108 -15.16 -0.57 -11.47
C ASP A 108 -14.10 -1.66 -11.69
N LEU A 109 -13.60 -2.24 -10.60
CA LEU A 109 -12.57 -3.27 -10.63
C LEU A 109 -13.13 -4.68 -10.40
N THR A 110 -14.45 -4.83 -10.38
CA THR A 110 -15.10 -6.13 -10.12
C THR A 110 -14.59 -7.21 -11.07
N GLY A 111 -14.56 -6.93 -12.38
CA GLY A 111 -14.06 -7.88 -13.38
C GLY A 111 -12.59 -8.24 -13.18
N LEU A 112 -11.74 -7.26 -12.86
CA LEU A 112 -10.32 -7.48 -12.62
C LEU A 112 -10.08 -8.33 -11.38
N TYR A 113 -10.72 -7.98 -10.26
CA TYR A 113 -10.55 -8.68 -8.99
C TYR A 113 -11.16 -10.08 -9.02
N ASP A 114 -12.29 -10.27 -9.72
CA ASP A 114 -12.87 -11.60 -9.93
C ASP A 114 -11.94 -12.49 -10.75
N GLU A 115 -11.31 -11.95 -11.80
CA GLU A 115 -10.31 -12.70 -12.57
C GLU A 115 -9.08 -13.04 -11.73
N MET A 116 -8.56 -12.11 -10.91
CA MET A 116 -7.46 -12.38 -9.99
C MET A 116 -7.80 -13.53 -9.02
N LYS A 117 -8.97 -13.47 -8.37
CA LYS A 117 -9.43 -14.52 -7.44
C LYS A 117 -9.57 -15.87 -8.14
N SER A 118 -10.25 -15.90 -9.29
CA SER A 118 -10.47 -17.11 -10.08
C SER A 118 -9.16 -17.75 -10.52
N PHE A 119 -8.27 -16.96 -11.14
CA PHE A 119 -7.03 -17.46 -11.72
C PHE A 119 -6.00 -17.91 -10.69
N SER A 120 -6.02 -17.33 -9.48
CA SER A 120 -5.13 -17.70 -8.37
C SER A 120 -5.80 -18.60 -7.31
N GLU A 121 -7.01 -19.10 -7.62
CA GLU A 121 -7.82 -19.95 -6.77
C GLU A 121 -8.10 -19.36 -5.37
N LEU A 122 -8.09 -18.04 -5.22
CA LEU A 122 -8.37 -17.37 -3.95
C LEU A 122 -9.87 -17.21 -3.72
N THR A 123 -10.28 -17.35 -2.46
CA THR A 123 -11.63 -17.00 -2.02
C THR A 123 -11.68 -15.53 -1.59
N ALA A 124 -12.87 -15.00 -1.32
CA ALA A 124 -13.00 -13.63 -0.79
C ALA A 124 -12.28 -13.45 0.55
N ASP A 125 -12.18 -14.49 1.37
CA ASP A 125 -11.47 -14.45 2.66
C ASP A 125 -9.94 -14.40 2.50
N ASP A 126 -9.42 -14.71 1.30
CA ASP A 126 -7.99 -14.70 0.98
C ASP A 126 -7.57 -13.48 0.14
N PHE A 127 -8.53 -12.72 -0.40
CA PHE A 127 -8.28 -11.63 -1.33
C PHE A 127 -8.37 -10.27 -0.64
N ASN A 128 -7.24 -9.59 -0.58
CA ASN A 128 -7.06 -8.30 0.07
C ASN A 128 -5.86 -7.57 -0.54
N ILE A 129 -6.13 -6.67 -1.50
CA ILE A 129 -5.09 -5.85 -2.12
C ILE A 129 -4.66 -4.76 -1.14
N GLU A 130 -3.37 -4.72 -0.81
CA GLU A 130 -2.77 -3.68 0.07
C GLU A 130 -1.59 -2.96 -0.58
N ALA A 131 -1.29 -3.24 -1.85
CA ALA A 131 -0.38 -2.40 -2.59
C ALA A 131 -0.72 -2.42 -4.07
N VAL A 132 -0.57 -1.27 -4.70
CA VAL A 132 -0.58 -1.14 -6.15
C VAL A 132 0.57 -0.24 -6.57
N THR A 133 1.39 -0.71 -7.49
CA THR A 133 2.49 0.06 -8.07
C THR A 133 2.64 -0.27 -9.55
N THR A 134 3.58 0.38 -10.23
CA THR A 134 3.83 0.13 -11.66
C THR A 134 5.29 -0.19 -11.91
N TYR A 135 5.55 -1.09 -12.86
CA TYR A 135 6.89 -1.37 -13.35
C TYR A 135 6.87 -1.42 -14.88
N ASN A 136 7.58 -0.48 -15.51
CA ASN A 136 7.42 -0.16 -16.93
C ASN A 136 5.96 0.27 -17.21
N GLU A 137 5.26 -0.46 -18.08
CA GLU A 137 3.85 -0.20 -18.44
C GLU A 137 2.88 -1.12 -17.68
N ASP A 138 3.40 -2.06 -16.87
CA ASP A 138 2.61 -3.06 -16.17
C ASP A 138 2.19 -2.57 -14.79
N TRP A 139 0.96 -2.92 -14.39
CA TRP A 139 0.48 -2.73 -13.04
C TRP A 139 0.81 -3.94 -12.18
N LEU A 140 1.25 -3.69 -10.94
CA LEU A 140 1.54 -4.70 -9.95
C LEU A 140 0.54 -4.53 -8.80
N PHE A 141 -0.43 -5.45 -8.71
CA PHE A 141 -1.38 -5.53 -7.60
C PHE A 141 -0.88 -6.56 -6.60
N ILE A 142 -0.83 -6.22 -5.32
CA ILE A 142 -0.19 -7.05 -4.29
C ILE A 142 -1.21 -7.44 -3.24
N ASN A 143 -1.43 -8.75 -3.11
CA ASN A 143 -2.33 -9.34 -2.15
C ASN A 143 -1.61 -9.58 -0.82
N ARG A 144 -2.22 -9.14 0.29
CA ARG A 144 -1.75 -9.47 1.64
C ARG A 144 -2.10 -10.91 1.96
N GLY A 145 -1.12 -11.67 2.45
CA GLY A 145 -1.33 -13.02 2.95
C GLY A 145 -1.90 -13.07 4.37
N ASN A 146 -3.03 -12.42 4.64
CA ASN A 146 -3.72 -12.45 5.95
C ASN A 146 -4.95 -13.37 6.00
N GLY A 147 -5.40 -13.89 4.86
CA GLY A 147 -6.44 -14.91 4.79
C GLY A 147 -5.97 -16.32 5.18
N PRO A 148 -6.88 -17.31 5.25
CA PRO A 148 -6.56 -18.71 5.60
C PRO A 148 -5.43 -19.33 4.77
N LYS A 149 -5.33 -19.00 3.47
CA LYS A 149 -4.27 -19.46 2.58
C LYS A 149 -2.94 -18.74 2.77
N ASN A 150 -2.91 -17.62 3.49
CA ASN A 150 -1.72 -16.79 3.66
C ASN A 150 -1.08 -16.36 2.32
N ALA A 151 -1.94 -16.05 1.34
CA ALA A 151 -1.58 -15.82 -0.06
C ALA A 151 -0.88 -14.46 -0.29
N ASN A 152 0.45 -14.42 -0.15
CA ASN A 152 1.26 -13.26 -0.49
C ASN A 152 1.60 -13.24 -1.97
N TYR A 153 0.71 -12.66 -2.79
CA TYR A 153 0.80 -12.72 -4.25
C TYR A 153 1.08 -11.35 -4.87
N ILE A 154 1.85 -11.33 -5.96
CA ILE A 154 1.96 -10.18 -6.85
C ILE A 154 1.33 -10.56 -8.18
N TYR A 155 0.21 -9.92 -8.51
CA TYR A 155 -0.42 -9.98 -9.81
C TYR A 155 0.23 -8.94 -10.72
N VAL A 156 0.63 -9.36 -11.92
CA VAL A 156 1.04 -8.48 -13.01
C VAL A 156 -0.12 -8.34 -13.97
N VAL A 157 -0.61 -7.12 -14.14
CA VAL A 157 -1.73 -6.78 -15.00
C VAL A 157 -1.21 -5.97 -16.18
N GLN A 158 -1.39 -6.51 -17.39
CA GLN A 158 -0.94 -5.92 -18.64
C GLN A 158 -2.13 -5.64 -19.54
N GLY A 159 -2.18 -4.49 -20.19
CA GLY A 159 -3.32 -4.16 -21.06
C GLY A 159 -3.48 -2.67 -21.27
N LYS A 160 -4.57 -2.27 -21.94
CA LYS A 160 -4.85 -0.85 -22.17
C LYS A 160 -5.52 -0.18 -20.98
N ASN A 161 -6.26 -0.94 -20.17
CA ASN A 161 -6.99 -0.44 -19.02
C ASN A 161 -7.15 -1.54 -17.95
N LEU A 162 -7.77 -1.18 -16.83
CA LEU A 162 -8.01 -2.07 -15.69
C LEU A 162 -9.43 -2.66 -15.65
N THR A 163 -10.22 -2.51 -16.72
CA THR A 163 -11.65 -2.82 -16.72
C THR A 163 -12.03 -3.94 -17.68
N ASP A 164 -11.59 -3.90 -18.94
CA ASP A 164 -12.05 -4.83 -19.99
C ASP A 164 -10.98 -5.25 -21.00
N ASP A 165 -9.79 -4.63 -20.98
CA ASP A 165 -8.67 -4.97 -21.87
C ASP A 165 -7.41 -5.17 -21.03
N PHE A 166 -7.32 -6.35 -20.39
CA PHE A 166 -6.18 -6.77 -19.58
C PHE A 166 -5.89 -8.28 -19.71
N ASN A 167 -4.65 -8.64 -19.38
CA ASN A 167 -4.17 -10.00 -19.11
C ASN A 167 -3.51 -10.02 -17.73
N ILE A 168 -3.61 -11.13 -17.01
CA ILE A 168 -3.07 -11.28 -15.66
C ILE A 168 -2.21 -12.54 -15.57
N TYR A 169 -1.12 -12.44 -14.81
CA TYR A 169 -0.42 -13.58 -14.23
C TYR A 169 0.04 -13.20 -12.83
N TYR A 170 0.42 -14.17 -11.99
CA TYR A 170 0.82 -13.89 -10.62
C TYR A 170 2.04 -14.69 -10.18
N PHE A 171 2.68 -14.20 -9.12
CA PHE A 171 3.79 -14.86 -8.44
C PHE A 171 3.51 -14.96 -6.96
N GLU A 172 3.80 -16.12 -6.39
CA GLU A 172 3.65 -16.38 -4.97
C GLU A 172 4.96 -16.11 -4.24
N PHE A 173 4.87 -15.52 -3.05
CA PHE A 173 6.01 -15.24 -2.19
C PHE A 173 5.81 -15.82 -0.80
N ASP A 174 6.74 -16.64 -0.34
CA ASP A 174 6.82 -17.04 1.06
C ASP A 174 7.60 -15.97 1.84
N LEU A 175 6.88 -15.19 2.65
CA LEU A 175 7.46 -14.15 3.49
C LEU A 175 7.77 -14.69 4.89
N PRO A 176 8.89 -14.28 5.53
CA PRO A 176 9.24 -14.76 6.86
C PRO A 176 8.20 -14.41 7.92
N LYS A 177 7.99 -15.33 8.86
CA LYS A 177 7.15 -15.08 10.04
C LYS A 177 7.86 -14.15 11.04
N ILE A 178 7.10 -13.35 11.76
CA ILE A 178 7.58 -12.62 12.95
C ILE A 178 6.87 -13.20 14.17
N ASN A 179 7.62 -13.69 15.15
CA ASN A 179 7.07 -14.34 16.35
C ASN A 179 6.04 -15.45 16.02
N ASN A 180 6.35 -16.28 15.01
CA ASN A 180 5.49 -17.35 14.46
C ASN A 180 4.19 -16.89 13.76
N VAL A 181 3.97 -15.60 13.60
CA VAL A 181 2.84 -15.04 12.85
C VAL A 181 3.27 -14.74 11.42
N GLN A 182 2.44 -15.12 10.46
CA GLN A 182 2.70 -14.87 9.05
C GLN A 182 2.77 -13.36 8.79
N SER A 183 3.80 -12.92 8.07
CA SER A 183 3.81 -11.55 7.55
C SER A 183 3.11 -11.51 6.20
N GLY A 184 2.34 -10.45 5.99
CA GLY A 184 1.66 -10.16 4.74
C GLY A 184 2.11 -8.82 4.17
N PHE A 185 2.19 -8.69 2.84
CA PHE A 185 2.46 -7.40 2.19
C PHE A 185 1.46 -6.33 2.66
N SER A 186 1.95 -5.11 2.85
CA SER A 186 1.12 -3.97 3.30
C SER A 186 1.36 -2.66 2.55
N ASP A 187 2.46 -2.55 1.77
CA ASP A 187 2.59 -1.58 0.66
C ASP A 187 3.88 -1.90 -0.14
N ALA A 188 4.04 -1.33 -1.33
CA ALA A 188 5.23 -1.46 -2.16
C ALA A 188 5.51 -0.24 -3.06
N THR A 189 6.79 -0.03 -3.35
CA THR A 189 7.27 0.99 -4.29
C THR A 189 8.43 0.45 -5.15
N VAL A 190 8.60 0.99 -6.35
CA VAL A 190 9.59 0.51 -7.32
C VAL A 190 10.71 1.53 -7.50
N ILE A 191 11.96 1.04 -7.47
CA ILE A 191 13.14 1.78 -7.91
C ILE A 191 13.86 0.91 -8.95
N ASN A 192 13.95 1.41 -10.18
CA ASN A 192 14.53 0.69 -11.31
C ASN A 192 13.88 -0.70 -11.48
N ASN A 193 14.63 -1.79 -11.34
CA ASN A 193 14.15 -3.18 -11.47
C ASN A 193 13.92 -3.86 -10.12
N THR A 194 13.74 -3.08 -9.06
CA THR A 194 13.56 -3.60 -7.70
C THR A 194 12.29 -3.04 -7.11
N LEU A 195 11.41 -3.93 -6.69
CA LEU A 195 10.26 -3.62 -5.86
C LEU A 195 10.72 -3.69 -4.40
N TYR A 196 10.57 -2.60 -3.68
CA TYR A 196 10.75 -2.53 -2.24
C TYR A 196 9.38 -2.57 -1.59
N PHE A 197 9.25 -3.35 -0.53
CA PHE A 197 7.96 -3.56 0.11
C PHE A 197 8.07 -3.47 1.63
N ILE A 198 6.92 -3.22 2.24
CA ILE A 198 6.68 -3.45 3.65
C ILE A 198 5.75 -4.65 3.79
N ALA A 199 5.96 -5.42 4.85
CA ALA A 199 5.05 -6.47 5.24
C ALA A 199 4.85 -6.47 6.75
N THR A 200 3.62 -6.63 7.22
CA THR A 200 3.28 -6.62 8.64
C THR A 200 2.78 -8.00 9.08
N ALA A 201 3.21 -8.42 10.26
CA ALA A 201 2.70 -9.62 10.92
C ALA A 201 1.71 -9.21 12.01
N GLU A 202 0.47 -9.66 11.88
CA GLU A 202 -0.64 -9.29 12.74
C GLU A 202 -1.35 -10.54 13.22
N ASP A 203 -1.45 -10.69 14.54
CA ASP A 203 -1.97 -11.89 15.20
C ASP A 203 -3.46 -11.70 15.50
N GLY A 204 -4.28 -11.99 14.50
CA GLY A 204 -5.73 -11.95 14.58
C GLY A 204 -6.31 -13.21 13.92
N THR A 205 -7.06 -14.01 14.69
CA THR A 205 -7.74 -15.23 14.19
C THR A 205 -9.11 -14.95 13.58
N SER A 206 -9.51 -13.69 13.41
CA SER A 206 -10.83 -13.32 12.90
C SER A 206 -10.81 -11.95 12.22
N THR A 207 -11.57 -11.83 11.13
CA THR A 207 -11.84 -10.60 10.34
C THR A 207 -12.60 -9.48 11.09
N TYR A 208 -12.69 -9.56 12.42
CA TYR A 208 -13.55 -8.69 13.25
C TYR A 208 -12.80 -7.84 14.30
N ASN A 209 -11.61 -8.26 14.74
CA ASN A 209 -10.76 -7.50 15.66
C ASN A 209 -9.39 -7.32 15.02
N ASP A 210 -8.86 -6.10 15.03
CA ASP A 210 -7.49 -5.82 14.62
C ASP A 210 -6.55 -6.62 15.53
N GLY A 211 -5.73 -7.46 14.90
CA GLY A 211 -4.88 -8.42 15.58
C GLY A 211 -3.71 -7.74 16.27
N VAL A 212 -3.05 -8.47 17.17
CA VAL A 212 -1.88 -7.90 17.86
C VAL A 212 -0.72 -7.79 16.87
N ILE A 213 -0.29 -6.56 16.60
CA ILE A 213 0.90 -6.29 15.78
C ILE A 213 2.11 -6.98 16.39
N LYS A 214 2.79 -7.82 15.61
CA LYS A 214 4.06 -8.49 16.00
C LYS A 214 5.29 -7.82 15.41
N GLY A 215 5.10 -6.91 14.46
CA GLY A 215 6.14 -6.11 13.85
C GLY A 215 6.01 -6.01 12.34
N SER A 216 6.95 -5.27 11.74
CA SER A 216 7.00 -4.99 10.31
C SER A 216 8.37 -5.30 9.71
N LEU A 217 8.35 -5.84 8.49
CA LEU A 217 9.48 -6.13 7.65
C LEU A 217 9.63 -5.08 6.56
N PHE A 218 10.87 -4.80 6.19
CA PHE A 218 11.22 -4.16 4.93
C PHE A 218 11.93 -5.18 4.05
N GLY A 219 11.52 -5.31 2.79
CA GLY A 219 12.11 -6.26 1.87
C GLY A 219 12.28 -5.71 0.47
N ALA A 220 12.87 -6.54 -0.39
CA ALA A 220 13.04 -6.24 -1.80
C ALA A 220 12.86 -7.48 -2.67
N ILE A 221 12.31 -7.29 -3.87
CA ILE A 221 12.10 -8.30 -4.91
C ILE A 221 12.78 -7.81 -6.20
N ASP A 222 13.54 -8.70 -6.85
CA ASP A 222 14.04 -8.49 -8.22
C ASP A 222 12.89 -8.68 -9.20
N LEU A 223 12.45 -7.61 -9.86
CA LEU A 223 11.30 -7.63 -10.78
C LEU A 223 11.60 -8.30 -12.13
N LYS A 224 12.88 -8.52 -12.48
CA LYS A 224 13.23 -9.27 -13.70
C LYS A 224 13.15 -10.77 -13.48
N LYS A 225 13.47 -11.23 -12.27
CA LYS A 225 13.47 -12.65 -11.90
C LYS A 225 12.25 -13.05 -11.07
N MET A 226 11.49 -12.09 -10.58
CA MET A 226 10.44 -12.24 -9.57
C MET A 226 10.92 -13.07 -8.38
N LYS A 227 12.05 -12.65 -7.79
CA LYS A 227 12.68 -13.34 -6.65
C LYS A 227 12.90 -12.41 -5.48
N LEU A 228 12.55 -12.89 -4.29
CA LEU A 228 12.87 -12.23 -3.04
C LEU A 228 14.39 -12.08 -2.90
N LEU A 229 14.85 -10.85 -2.71
CA LEU A 229 16.26 -10.51 -2.53
C LEU A 229 16.65 -10.53 -1.05
N PHE A 230 15.86 -9.86 -0.22
CA PHE A 230 16.05 -9.83 1.23
C PHE A 230 14.77 -9.41 1.94
N THR A 231 14.73 -9.69 3.24
CA THR A 231 13.82 -9.08 4.22
C THR A 231 14.61 -8.72 5.46
N GLU A 232 14.17 -7.68 6.17
CA GLU A 232 14.75 -7.25 7.44
C GLU A 232 13.63 -6.71 8.34
N LYS A 233 13.59 -7.16 9.60
CA LYS A 233 12.64 -6.61 10.57
C LYS A 233 13.06 -5.19 10.96
N ILE A 234 12.15 -4.25 10.74
CA ILE A 234 12.38 -2.82 10.97
C ILE A 234 11.65 -2.28 12.21
N SER A 235 10.60 -2.96 12.66
CA SER A 235 9.88 -2.61 13.89
C SER A 235 9.31 -3.86 14.57
N ASP A 236 9.19 -3.79 15.90
CA ASP A 236 8.50 -4.77 16.73
C ASP A 236 7.04 -4.37 17.03
N THR A 237 6.67 -3.10 16.79
CA THR A 237 5.41 -2.52 17.29
C THR A 237 4.62 -1.74 16.26
N ASN A 238 5.26 -1.21 15.21
CA ASN A 238 4.57 -0.39 14.22
C ASN A 238 3.96 -1.27 13.12
N LYS A 239 2.72 -0.99 12.74
CA LYS A 239 2.04 -1.48 11.53
C LYS A 239 2.21 -0.43 10.45
N PHE A 240 3.09 -0.73 9.48
CA PHE A 240 3.39 0.19 8.39
C PHE A 240 2.60 -0.23 7.17
N GLU A 241 1.74 0.67 6.67
CA GLU A 241 0.80 0.43 5.55
C GLU A 241 1.02 1.43 4.42
N GLY A 242 2.24 1.98 4.36
CA GLY A 242 2.63 2.82 3.25
C GLY A 242 4.15 2.83 3.08
N ILE A 243 4.61 2.88 1.84
CA ILE A 243 5.99 3.10 1.46
C ILE A 243 6.10 3.92 0.18
N THR A 244 6.86 5.01 0.24
CA THR A 244 7.21 5.79 -0.95
C THR A 244 8.65 6.27 -0.91
N VAL A 245 9.26 6.52 -2.07
CA VAL A 245 10.65 6.96 -2.17
C VAL A 245 10.72 8.46 -1.92
N LEU A 246 11.46 8.88 -0.89
CA LEU A 246 11.78 10.29 -0.65
C LEU A 246 13.03 10.71 -1.43
N GLU A 247 14.09 9.93 -1.26
CA GLU A 247 15.41 10.24 -1.81
C GLU A 247 16.11 8.95 -2.22
N GLN A 248 16.87 9.00 -3.32
CA GLN A 248 17.68 7.87 -3.73
C GLN A 248 19.05 8.33 -4.24
N SER A 249 20.05 7.51 -3.96
CA SER A 249 21.40 7.62 -4.51
C SER A 249 21.84 6.26 -5.03
N LYS A 250 23.02 6.19 -5.65
CA LYS A 250 23.61 4.91 -6.09
C LYS A 250 23.86 3.92 -4.94
N LYS A 251 23.90 4.37 -3.69
CA LYS A 251 24.30 3.55 -2.53
C LYS A 251 23.22 3.46 -1.45
N SER A 252 22.27 4.38 -1.44
CA SER A 252 21.28 4.48 -0.36
C SER A 252 19.94 4.93 -0.90
N ALA A 253 18.88 4.57 -0.19
CA ALA A 253 17.55 5.14 -0.40
C ALA A 253 16.97 5.56 0.95
N VAL A 254 16.11 6.57 0.91
CA VAL A 254 15.29 7.01 2.03
C VAL A 254 13.84 6.85 1.60
N PHE A 255 13.09 6.08 2.38
CA PHE A 255 11.67 5.87 2.17
C PHE A 255 10.88 6.64 3.23
N ALA A 256 9.70 7.14 2.86
CA ALA A 256 8.68 7.55 3.81
C ALA A 256 7.72 6.39 4.03
N LEU A 257 7.41 6.10 5.29
CA LEU A 257 6.42 5.10 5.69
C LEU A 257 5.28 5.78 6.45
N CYS A 258 4.03 5.44 6.16
CA CYS A 258 2.92 5.78 7.05
C CYS A 258 2.59 4.61 7.96
N GLU A 259 2.25 4.92 9.21
CA GLU A 259 1.81 3.96 10.21
C GLU A 259 0.29 4.02 10.33
N ASP A 260 -0.34 2.85 10.34
CA ASP A 260 -1.67 2.70 10.91
C ASP A 260 -1.50 2.37 12.41
N ALA A 261 -2.04 3.23 13.25
CA ALA A 261 -1.86 3.14 14.69
C ALA A 261 -2.90 2.23 15.36
N ASP A 262 -3.83 1.63 14.60
CA ASP A 262 -4.97 0.82 15.09
C ASP A 262 -5.71 1.51 16.27
N ASP A 263 -5.76 2.85 16.28
CA ASP A 263 -6.44 3.66 17.28
C ASP A 263 -7.43 4.61 16.60
N ALA A 264 -8.72 4.26 16.67
CA ALA A 264 -9.80 5.06 16.10
C ALA A 264 -9.94 6.47 16.71
N LYS A 265 -9.25 6.78 17.81
CA LYS A 265 -9.17 8.14 18.38
C LYS A 265 -7.99 8.93 17.84
N ASN A 266 -7.03 8.26 17.20
CA ASN A 266 -5.90 8.92 16.59
C ASN A 266 -6.36 9.65 15.32
N ASN A 267 -6.24 10.98 15.35
CA ASN A 267 -6.54 11.84 14.21
C ASN A 267 -5.26 12.36 13.55
N GLU A 268 -4.14 11.68 13.77
CA GLU A 268 -2.84 12.03 13.21
C GLU A 268 -2.24 10.84 12.46
N ALA A 269 -1.84 11.07 11.20
CA ALA A 269 -0.96 10.16 10.49
C ALA A 269 0.50 10.45 10.85
N ILE A 270 1.23 9.44 11.33
CA ILE A 270 2.66 9.56 11.62
C ILE A 270 3.45 9.04 10.41
N ILE A 271 4.33 9.89 9.88
CA ILE A 271 5.23 9.54 8.78
C ILE A 271 6.63 9.32 9.32
N TYR A 272 7.23 8.18 8.99
CA TYR A 272 8.59 7.81 9.35
C TYR A 272 9.51 7.90 8.14
N LYS A 273 10.79 8.16 8.38
CA LYS A 273 11.87 7.95 7.42
C LYS A 273 12.56 6.63 7.70
N LEU A 274 12.64 5.78 6.69
CA LEU A 274 13.49 4.60 6.67
C LEU A 274 14.67 4.83 5.73
N GLN A 275 15.83 5.13 6.30
CA GLN A 275 17.07 5.25 5.53
C GLN A 275 17.75 3.90 5.46
N VAL A 276 18.09 3.43 4.25
CA VAL A 276 18.68 2.11 4.00
C VAL A 276 19.96 2.24 3.20
N ASP A 277 21.01 1.54 3.63
CA ASP A 277 22.19 1.29 2.80
C ASP A 277 21.88 0.13 1.85
N LEU A 278 21.76 0.45 0.56
CA LEU A 278 21.52 -0.51 -0.50
C LEU A 278 22.80 -1.21 -0.95
N LYS A 279 23.98 -0.66 -0.58
CA LYS A 279 25.28 -1.21 -0.94
C LYS A 279 25.45 -2.60 -0.32
N GLY A 280 25.48 -3.62 -1.17
CA GLY A 280 25.64 -5.01 -0.76
C GLY A 280 24.35 -5.73 -0.35
N LYS A 281 23.18 -5.10 -0.48
CA LYS A 281 21.87 -5.78 -0.37
C LYS A 281 21.33 -6.25 -1.73
N ILE A 282 21.71 -5.56 -2.80
CA ILE A 282 21.32 -5.84 -4.17
C ILE A 282 22.62 -5.97 -4.95
N LYS A 283 22.90 -7.16 -5.49
CA LYS A 283 24.06 -7.45 -6.34
C LYS A 283 23.61 -7.47 -7.79
#